data_AF-A0A2T2VNB8-F1
#
_entry.id   AF-A0A2T2VNB8-F1
#
_cell.length_a   1.000
_cell.length_b   1.000
_cell.length_c   1.000
_cell.angle_alpha   90.00
_cell.angle_beta   90.00
_cell.angle_gamma   90.00
#
_symmetry.space_group_name_H-M   'P 1'
#
loop_
_entity.id
_entity.type
_entity.pdbx_description
1 polymer ?
#
loop_
_entity_poly.entity_id
_entity_poly.type
_entity_poly.pdbx_seq_one_letter_code
_entity_poly.pdbx_strand_id
1 'polypeptide(L)'
;MTKTNVYLLVPNYAGVTGTVQAAFDFASQVDPNGPIQFHLVAYDEKNPKYRMKKDEEFRPEDDIVPSPDFNLKQSASYSESIDLTYSQSMRNWLETPREVLDRMADAEDWFFEEHHEDRDNALVLLLNPYGNDHNYFCGPSPERKNVAFIQTTHYATEVTTAPHIPVAYEFFAAALRFRAFNVPDYQERFVHFNDVGCVNDFFERIERIQLKIQSANVCDSCYEYITHQGLDQEFLDHVYKGLNAVREMQINFTRARRANKPLTVTIRNKFLQFAETQGRVKLAPKQMALYKF
;
A
#
# COMPACT_ATOMS: atom_id res chain seq x y z
N MET A 1 -3.29 -1.63 -26.39
CA MET A 1 -3.46 -2.09 -25.01
C MET A 1 -3.12 -0.94 -24.09
N THR A 2 -4.02 -0.60 -23.19
CA THR A 2 -3.89 0.60 -22.36
C THR A 2 -3.19 0.23 -21.06
N LYS A 3 -2.00 0.79 -20.82
CA LYS A 3 -1.20 0.52 -19.62
C LYS A 3 -1.84 1.19 -18.41
N THR A 4 -1.82 0.54 -17.26
CA THR A 4 -2.12 1.15 -15.96
C THR A 4 -0.84 1.71 -15.37
N ASN A 5 -0.74 3.02 -15.26
CA ASN A 5 0.40 3.71 -14.66
C ASN A 5 0.13 3.95 -13.17
N VAL A 6 1.08 3.56 -12.33
CA VAL A 6 1.02 3.72 -10.87
C VAL A 6 2.14 4.65 -10.45
N TYR A 7 1.80 5.87 -10.09
CA TYR A 7 2.74 6.92 -9.71
C TYR A 7 2.92 6.93 -8.18
N LEU A 8 4.09 6.52 -7.75
CA LEU A 8 4.51 6.47 -6.36
C LEU A 8 5.02 7.86 -5.95
N LEU A 9 4.16 8.65 -5.33
CA LEU A 9 4.49 10.00 -4.88
C LEU A 9 5.28 9.95 -3.58
N VAL A 10 6.54 10.38 -3.64
CA VAL A 10 7.44 10.46 -2.50
C VAL A 10 7.56 11.92 -2.07
N PRO A 11 7.04 12.31 -0.89
CA PRO A 11 7.19 13.68 -0.41
C PRO A 11 8.66 14.10 -0.31
N ASN A 12 8.99 15.27 -0.86
CA ASN A 12 10.36 15.81 -0.91
C ASN A 12 11.05 15.82 0.46
N TYR A 13 10.30 16.16 1.50
CA TYR A 13 10.81 16.23 2.88
C TYR A 13 11.17 14.84 3.45
N ALA A 14 10.54 13.77 2.96
CA ALA A 14 10.79 12.40 3.39
C ALA A 14 11.98 11.83 2.61
N GLY A 15 12.02 12.16 1.31
CA GLY A 15 12.95 11.61 0.34
C GLY A 15 12.79 10.10 0.16
N VAL A 16 13.50 9.55 -0.83
CA VAL A 16 13.45 8.10 -1.10
C VAL A 16 14.23 7.35 -0.02
N THR A 17 13.51 6.53 0.75
CA THR A 17 14.07 5.64 1.79
C THR A 17 14.55 4.32 1.17
N GLY A 18 15.32 3.53 1.93
CA GLY A 18 15.72 2.18 1.49
C GLY A 18 14.53 1.25 1.25
N THR A 19 13.50 1.36 2.11
CA THR A 19 12.24 0.62 1.98
C THR A 19 11.52 0.95 0.68
N VAL A 20 11.32 2.25 0.39
CA VAL A 20 10.63 2.70 -0.82
C VAL A 20 11.40 2.30 -2.07
N GLN A 21 12.73 2.52 -2.10
CA GLN A 21 13.54 2.14 -3.25
C GLN A 21 13.53 0.64 -3.50
N ALA A 22 13.64 -0.18 -2.45
CA ALA A 22 13.63 -1.64 -2.60
C ALA A 22 12.26 -2.14 -3.10
N ALA A 23 11.15 -1.59 -2.60
CA ALA A 23 9.81 -1.92 -3.07
C ALA A 23 9.61 -1.54 -4.55
N PHE A 24 10.03 -0.34 -4.93
CA PHE A 24 9.94 0.14 -6.31
C PHE A 24 10.80 -0.69 -7.28
N ASP A 25 12.06 -0.95 -6.93
CA ASP A 25 12.97 -1.74 -7.76
C ASP A 25 12.44 -3.16 -7.95
N PHE A 26 11.93 -3.76 -6.87
CA PHE A 26 11.32 -5.08 -6.92
C PHE A 26 10.11 -5.09 -7.86
N ALA A 27 9.14 -4.21 -7.64
CA ALA A 27 7.89 -4.19 -8.41
C ALA A 27 8.16 -3.93 -9.91
N SER A 28 9.08 -3.02 -10.21
CA SER A 28 9.48 -2.69 -11.59
C SER A 28 10.20 -3.84 -12.33
N GLN A 29 10.74 -4.82 -11.59
CA GLN A 29 11.47 -5.96 -12.16
C GLN A 29 10.59 -7.20 -12.36
N VAL A 30 9.39 -7.27 -11.77
CA VAL A 30 8.46 -8.40 -11.93
C VAL A 30 8.10 -8.60 -13.40
N ASP A 31 7.70 -7.54 -14.08
CA ASP A 31 7.51 -7.51 -15.52
C ASP A 31 7.71 -6.08 -16.07
N PRO A 32 8.94 -5.72 -16.50
CA PRO A 32 9.25 -4.36 -16.93
C PRO A 32 8.37 -3.86 -18.09
N ASN A 33 7.88 -4.77 -18.92
CA ASN A 33 7.05 -4.44 -20.08
C ASN A 33 5.56 -4.76 -19.85
N GLY A 34 5.19 -5.19 -18.64
CA GLY A 34 3.83 -5.59 -18.33
C GLY A 34 2.82 -4.43 -18.33
N PRO A 35 1.52 -4.75 -18.25
CA PRO A 35 0.43 -3.76 -18.25
C PRO A 35 0.47 -2.73 -17.13
N ILE A 36 1.16 -3.01 -16.03
CA ILE A 36 1.26 -2.13 -14.86
C ILE A 36 2.65 -1.52 -14.90
N GLN A 37 2.74 -0.20 -14.87
CA GLN A 37 4.01 0.53 -14.91
C GLN A 37 4.12 1.37 -13.66
N PHE A 38 5.15 1.11 -12.86
CA PHE A 38 5.42 1.87 -11.64
C PHE A 38 6.36 3.03 -11.96
N HIS A 39 6.03 4.20 -11.44
CA HIS A 39 6.83 5.42 -11.63
C HIS A 39 7.12 6.04 -10.27
N LEU A 40 8.39 6.28 -9.97
CA LEU A 40 8.77 6.98 -8.74
C LEU A 40 8.82 8.49 -9.01
N VAL A 41 7.98 9.26 -8.31
CA VAL A 41 7.84 10.71 -8.55
C VAL A 41 8.09 11.47 -7.25
N ALA A 42 8.92 12.50 -7.33
CA ALA A 42 9.13 13.42 -6.22
C ALA A 42 7.92 14.35 -6.09
N TYR A 43 7.31 14.42 -4.91
CA TYR A 43 6.10 15.18 -4.65
C TYR A 43 6.41 16.36 -3.74
N ASP A 44 6.11 17.58 -4.20
CA ASP A 44 6.38 18.81 -3.45
C ASP A 44 5.29 19.12 -2.41
N GLU A 45 5.17 18.22 -1.45
CA GLU A 45 4.27 18.36 -0.32
C GLU A 45 4.90 19.24 0.79
N LYS A 46 4.11 20.14 1.37
CA LYS A 46 4.50 20.81 2.62
C LYS A 46 4.52 19.79 3.75
N ASN A 47 5.63 19.74 4.49
CA ASN A 47 5.81 18.78 5.57
C ASN A 47 4.68 18.88 6.65
N PRO A 48 3.87 17.83 6.85
CA PRO A 48 2.75 17.82 7.78
C PRO A 48 3.12 17.50 9.23
N LYS A 49 4.41 17.54 9.62
CA LYS A 49 4.91 17.19 10.98
C LYS A 49 4.16 17.85 12.15
N TYR A 50 3.54 19.01 11.95
CA TYR A 50 2.77 19.71 12.98
C TYR A 50 1.30 19.29 13.07
N ARG A 51 0.84 18.44 12.14
CA ARG A 51 -0.54 17.93 12.03
C ARG A 51 -0.62 16.41 12.14
N MET A 52 0.48 15.68 11.86
CA MET A 52 0.56 14.23 12.02
C MET A 52 1.74 13.87 12.91
N LYS A 53 1.53 12.95 13.86
CA LYS A 53 2.60 12.43 14.73
C LYS A 53 3.46 11.44 13.95
N LYS A 54 4.77 11.43 14.27
CA LYS A 54 5.71 10.41 13.77
C LYS A 54 5.67 9.23 14.74
N ASP A 55 5.61 7.99 14.24
CA ASP A 55 5.43 6.74 15.01
C ASP A 55 6.56 6.39 16.02
N GLU A 56 7.34 7.34 16.50
CA GLU A 56 8.43 7.07 17.45
C GLU A 56 7.92 6.62 18.85
N GLU A 57 6.61 6.64 19.09
CA GLU A 57 5.97 6.31 20.38
C GLU A 57 4.97 5.13 20.32
N PHE A 58 4.76 4.49 19.16
CA PHE A 58 3.75 3.43 19.04
C PHE A 58 4.15 2.16 19.81
N ARG A 59 3.25 1.65 20.66
CA ARG A 59 3.40 0.37 21.36
C ARG A 59 2.49 -0.67 20.70
N PRO A 60 2.96 -1.91 20.45
CA PRO A 60 2.12 -2.99 19.89
C PRO A 60 0.84 -3.30 20.69
N GLU A 61 0.75 -2.81 21.93
CA GLU A 61 -0.40 -2.99 22.81
C GLU A 61 -1.57 -2.03 22.47
N ASP A 62 -1.32 -1.01 21.64
CA ASP A 62 -2.30 -0.03 21.17
C ASP A 62 -2.97 -0.45 19.83
N ASP A 63 -3.12 -1.76 19.62
CA ASP A 63 -3.79 -2.36 18.45
C ASP A 63 -5.14 -1.66 18.16
N ILE A 64 -5.50 -1.62 16.87
CA ILE A 64 -6.73 -1.01 16.36
C ILE A 64 -7.92 -1.58 17.15
N VAL A 65 -8.53 -0.76 18.01
CA VAL A 65 -9.88 -1.01 18.51
C VAL A 65 -10.82 -0.32 17.52
N PRO A 66 -11.65 -1.04 16.76
CA PRO A 66 -12.68 -0.43 15.93
C PRO A 66 -13.49 0.53 16.79
N SER A 67 -13.80 1.72 16.27
CA SER A 67 -14.62 2.68 17.00
C SER A 67 -15.89 1.98 17.53
N PRO A 68 -16.29 2.19 18.80
CA PRO A 68 -17.48 1.56 19.38
C PRO A 68 -18.75 1.78 18.55
N ASP A 69 -18.81 2.87 17.78
CA ASP A 69 -19.92 3.20 16.87
C ASP A 69 -20.06 2.23 15.69
N PHE A 70 -19.04 1.42 15.40
CA PHE A 70 -19.05 0.43 14.33
C PHE A 70 -19.94 -0.79 14.64
N ASN A 71 -19.98 -1.22 15.91
CA ASN A 71 -20.80 -2.36 16.35
C ASN A 71 -22.32 -2.11 16.21
N LEU A 72 -22.75 -0.84 16.17
CA LEU A 72 -24.17 -0.49 16.01
C LEU A 72 -24.70 -0.76 14.59
N LYS A 73 -23.83 -0.65 13.56
CA LYS A 73 -24.24 -0.80 12.15
C LYS A 73 -24.47 -2.25 11.70
N GLN A 74 -23.94 -3.22 12.44
CA GLN A 74 -24.09 -4.66 12.12
C GLN A 74 -25.52 -5.18 12.33
N SER A 75 -26.41 -4.38 12.94
CA SER A 75 -27.79 -4.76 13.28
C SER A 75 -28.88 -4.19 12.35
N ALA A 76 -28.53 -3.31 11.41
CA ALA A 76 -29.51 -2.65 10.55
C ALA A 76 -29.80 -3.48 9.29
N SER A 77 -30.99 -4.08 9.23
CA SER A 77 -31.52 -4.77 8.05
C SER A 77 -31.63 -3.82 6.86
N TYR A 78 -31.01 -4.21 5.76
CA TYR A 78 -31.01 -3.54 4.46
C TYR A 78 -32.44 -3.37 3.90
N SER A 79 -32.87 -2.13 3.64
CA SER A 79 -33.97 -1.85 2.72
C SER A 79 -33.68 -0.60 1.87
N GLU A 80 -33.84 -0.81 0.58
CA GLU A 80 -33.80 0.05 -0.62
C GLU A 80 -33.77 1.59 -0.53
N SER A 81 -33.14 2.14 -1.59
CA SER A 81 -33.00 3.54 -2.03
C SER A 81 -31.98 4.37 -1.24
N ILE A 82 -30.71 4.16 -1.56
CA ILE A 82 -29.59 4.98 -1.09
C ILE A 82 -29.65 6.33 -1.83
N ASP A 83 -30.13 7.35 -1.13
CA ASP A 83 -30.11 8.74 -1.55
C ASP A 83 -28.65 9.22 -1.68
N LEU A 84 -28.31 9.98 -2.74
CA LEU A 84 -26.95 10.49 -2.99
C LEU A 84 -26.43 11.31 -1.80
N THR A 85 -27.34 11.98 -1.10
CA THR A 85 -27.10 12.71 0.15
C THR A 85 -26.77 11.79 1.32
N TYR A 86 -27.35 10.59 1.39
CA TYR A 86 -27.00 9.55 2.36
C TYR A 86 -25.63 8.94 2.05
N SER A 87 -25.32 8.64 0.79
CA SER A 87 -23.96 8.24 0.38
C SER A 87 -22.92 9.30 0.70
N GLN A 88 -23.22 10.59 0.51
CA GLN A 88 -22.34 11.70 0.90
C GLN A 88 -22.20 11.84 2.43
N SER A 89 -23.28 11.57 3.19
CA SER A 89 -23.21 11.57 4.66
C SER A 89 -22.45 10.35 5.21
N MET A 90 -22.48 9.20 4.51
CA MET A 90 -21.65 8.04 4.79
C MET A 90 -20.18 8.26 4.39
N ARG A 91 -19.92 9.03 3.33
CA ARG A 91 -18.55 9.44 2.94
C ARG A 91 -17.81 10.22 4.03
N ASN A 92 -18.53 10.92 4.91
CA ASN A 92 -17.94 11.63 6.05
C ASN A 92 -17.60 10.73 7.26
N TRP A 93 -17.95 9.44 7.22
CA TRP A 93 -17.78 8.53 8.34
C TRP A 93 -17.22 7.19 7.88
N LEU A 94 -16.02 7.25 7.33
CA LEU A 94 -15.19 6.09 7.08
C LEU A 94 -13.80 6.43 7.55
N GLU A 95 -13.50 6.06 8.80
CA GLU A 95 -12.34 5.24 9.19
C GLU A 95 -10.92 5.77 8.90
N THR A 96 -10.67 6.42 7.76
CA THR A 96 -9.42 7.04 7.38
C THR A 96 -9.35 8.48 7.93
N PRO A 97 -8.28 8.87 8.66
CA PRO A 97 -8.17 10.20 9.25
C PRO A 97 -8.33 11.33 8.22
N ARG A 98 -9.04 12.40 8.60
CA ARG A 98 -9.33 13.52 7.69
C ARG A 98 -8.05 14.11 7.12
N GLU A 99 -6.97 14.19 7.90
CA GLU A 99 -5.68 14.66 7.40
C GLU A 99 -5.12 13.76 6.29
N VAL A 100 -5.31 12.45 6.36
CA VAL A 100 -4.86 11.51 5.31
C VAL A 100 -5.69 11.70 4.04
N LEU A 101 -7.01 11.91 4.18
CA LEU A 101 -7.92 12.18 3.05
C LEU A 101 -7.56 13.49 2.34
N ASP A 102 -7.36 14.57 3.09
CA ASP A 102 -6.98 15.87 2.53
C ASP A 102 -5.63 15.79 1.81
N ARG A 103 -4.66 15.04 2.36
CA ARG A 103 -3.36 14.82 1.70
C ARG A 103 -3.46 13.99 0.43
N MET A 104 -4.30 12.96 0.41
CA MET A 104 -4.56 12.19 -0.82
C MET A 104 -5.21 13.08 -1.89
N ALA A 105 -6.16 13.92 -1.49
CA ALA A 105 -6.80 14.89 -2.38
C ALA A 105 -5.79 15.87 -2.98
N ASP A 106 -4.97 16.51 -2.14
CA ASP A 106 -3.91 17.44 -2.57
C ASP A 106 -2.88 16.75 -3.49
N ALA A 107 -2.53 15.50 -3.20
CA ALA A 107 -1.59 14.71 -3.98
C ALA A 107 -2.13 14.36 -5.38
N GLU A 108 -3.41 13.99 -5.47
CA GLU A 108 -4.08 13.73 -6.74
C GLU A 108 -4.19 15.01 -7.58
N ASP A 109 -4.68 16.10 -6.99
CA ASP A 109 -4.87 17.37 -7.70
C ASP A 109 -3.54 17.88 -8.24
N TRP A 110 -2.50 17.95 -7.40
CA TRP A 110 -1.16 18.34 -7.82
C TRP A 110 -0.64 17.47 -8.97
N PHE A 111 -0.81 16.14 -8.89
CA PHE A 111 -0.27 15.24 -9.89
C PHE A 111 -0.92 15.45 -11.26
N PHE A 112 -2.26 15.52 -11.32
CA PHE A 112 -2.96 15.67 -12.60
C PHE A 112 -2.90 17.10 -13.15
N GLU A 113 -2.72 18.11 -12.29
CA GLU A 113 -2.45 19.48 -12.72
C GLU A 113 -1.05 19.63 -13.34
N GLU A 114 -0.03 18.97 -12.78
CA GLU A 114 1.37 19.11 -13.26
C GLU A 114 1.68 18.16 -14.45
N HIS A 115 1.20 16.92 -14.41
CA HIS A 115 1.60 15.89 -15.37
C HIS A 115 0.61 15.65 -16.51
N HIS A 116 -0.64 16.11 -16.37
CA HIS A 116 -1.69 15.96 -17.39
C HIS A 116 -1.91 14.53 -17.91
N GLU A 117 -1.73 13.54 -17.04
CA GLU A 117 -1.92 12.13 -17.36
C GLU A 117 -3.40 11.73 -17.49
N ASP A 118 -3.67 10.65 -18.20
CA ASP A 118 -5.02 10.12 -18.35
C ASP A 118 -5.55 9.48 -17.06
N ARG A 119 -6.57 10.11 -16.46
CA ARG A 119 -7.25 9.67 -15.24
C ARG A 119 -7.88 8.28 -15.36
N ASP A 120 -8.19 7.78 -16.55
CA ASP A 120 -8.72 6.42 -16.65
C ASP A 120 -7.65 5.34 -16.45
N ASN A 121 -6.37 5.72 -16.55
CA ASN A 121 -5.26 4.78 -16.57
C ASN A 121 -4.14 5.12 -15.58
N ALA A 122 -4.28 6.19 -14.81
CA ALA A 122 -3.30 6.63 -13.83
C ALA A 122 -3.83 6.51 -12.38
N LEU A 123 -3.08 5.81 -11.54
CA LEU A 123 -3.27 5.75 -10.10
C LEU A 123 -2.13 6.50 -9.40
N VAL A 124 -2.48 7.34 -8.44
CA VAL A 124 -1.54 8.04 -7.55
C VAL A 124 -1.46 7.28 -6.22
N LEU A 125 -0.25 6.92 -5.80
CA LEU A 125 0.02 6.34 -4.48
C LEU A 125 0.82 7.32 -3.63
N LEU A 126 0.17 7.93 -2.64
CA LEU A 126 0.84 8.77 -1.65
C LEU A 126 1.64 7.90 -0.68
N LEU A 127 2.97 7.99 -0.73
CA LEU A 127 3.85 7.29 0.20
C LEU A 127 4.04 8.14 1.47
N ASN A 128 3.21 7.86 2.46
CA ASN A 128 3.15 8.60 3.72
C ASN A 128 4.21 8.08 4.71
N PRO A 129 5.11 8.92 5.24
CA PRO A 129 6.06 8.52 6.29
C PRO A 129 5.57 8.84 7.73
N TYR A 130 4.35 9.35 7.89
CA TYR A 130 3.78 9.71 9.18
C TYR A 130 2.71 8.73 9.64
N GLY A 131 2.64 8.55 10.94
CA GLY A 131 1.54 7.85 11.60
C GLY A 131 0.22 8.56 11.38
N ASN A 132 -0.86 7.82 11.50
CA ASN A 132 -2.21 8.36 11.43
C ASN A 132 -3.01 7.84 12.63
N ASP A 133 -3.97 8.63 13.11
CA ASP A 133 -4.63 8.40 14.41
C ASP A 133 -5.49 7.12 14.46
N HIS A 134 -5.75 6.48 13.31
CA HIS A 134 -6.45 5.20 13.22
C HIS A 134 -5.50 4.03 12.93
N ASN A 135 -4.18 4.28 12.91
CA ASN A 135 -3.13 3.30 12.66
C ASN A 135 -3.38 2.48 11.38
N TYR A 136 -3.73 3.16 10.29
CA TYR A 136 -3.94 2.52 9.00
C TYR A 136 -2.66 2.38 8.21
N PHE A 137 -2.41 1.15 7.75
CA PHE A 137 -1.26 0.88 6.91
C PHE A 137 -1.45 1.39 5.47
N CYS A 138 -2.60 1.18 4.86
CA CYS A 138 -2.87 1.56 3.48
C CYS A 138 -4.37 1.56 3.17
N GLY A 139 -4.76 2.24 2.09
CA GLY A 139 -6.12 2.14 1.57
C GLY A 139 -6.39 3.06 0.38
N PRO A 140 -7.36 2.73 -0.50
CA PRO A 140 -7.86 3.66 -1.50
C PRO A 140 -8.61 4.82 -0.84
N SER A 141 -8.65 5.97 -1.50
CA SER A 141 -9.49 7.07 -1.04
C SER A 141 -10.97 6.70 -1.21
N PRO A 142 -11.81 6.85 -0.17
CA PRO A 142 -13.26 6.69 -0.28
C PRO A 142 -13.92 7.86 -1.03
N GLU A 143 -13.21 8.99 -1.16
CA GLU A 143 -13.75 10.20 -1.80
C GLU A 143 -13.33 10.33 -3.27
N ARG A 144 -12.23 9.66 -3.66
CA ARG A 144 -11.58 9.90 -4.96
C ARG A 144 -11.08 8.63 -5.63
N LYS A 145 -11.26 8.56 -6.95
CA LYS A 145 -10.98 7.37 -7.76
C LYS A 145 -9.50 7.07 -7.95
N ASN A 146 -8.69 8.11 -8.08
CA ASN A 146 -7.34 8.00 -8.64
C ASN A 146 -6.24 8.06 -7.59
N VAL A 147 -6.57 7.92 -6.31
CA VAL A 147 -5.58 8.04 -5.24
C VAL A 147 -5.79 7.03 -4.12
N ALA A 148 -4.67 6.51 -3.62
CA ALA A 148 -4.58 5.71 -2.42
C ALA A 148 -3.33 6.12 -1.63
N PHE A 149 -3.22 5.68 -0.38
CA PHE A 149 -2.02 5.91 0.43
C PHE A 149 -1.42 4.62 0.97
N ILE A 150 -0.12 4.68 1.27
CA ILE A 150 0.63 3.64 1.99
C ILE A 150 1.50 4.32 3.05
N GLN A 151 1.36 3.93 4.32
CA GLN A 151 2.23 4.37 5.41
C GLN A 151 3.52 3.55 5.44
N THR A 152 4.60 4.15 4.97
CA THR A 152 5.91 3.50 4.77
C THR A 152 6.69 3.23 6.06
N THR A 153 6.24 3.77 7.19
CA THR A 153 6.83 3.61 8.53
C THR A 153 5.97 2.78 9.48
N HIS A 154 4.85 2.23 9.01
CA HIS A 154 3.91 1.50 9.86
C HIS A 154 4.53 0.24 10.46
N TYR A 155 4.03 -0.18 11.63
CA TYR A 155 4.39 -1.44 12.27
C TYR A 155 4.19 -2.69 11.37
N ALA A 156 3.34 -2.61 10.34
CA ALA A 156 3.18 -3.65 9.31
C ALA A 156 4.50 -3.96 8.58
N THR A 157 5.32 -2.92 8.40
CA THR A 157 6.65 -3.03 7.80
C THR A 157 7.67 -3.69 8.75
N GLU A 158 7.40 -3.73 10.05
CA GLU A 158 8.26 -4.35 11.06
C GLU A 158 7.89 -5.81 11.35
N VAL A 159 6.59 -6.16 11.29
CA VAL A 159 6.13 -7.54 11.53
C VAL A 159 6.42 -8.48 10.36
N THR A 160 6.66 -7.96 9.16
CA THR A 160 7.08 -8.75 7.99
C THR A 160 8.58 -9.01 8.02
N THR A 161 9.08 -9.94 7.20
CA THR A 161 10.51 -10.31 7.28
C THR A 161 11.43 -9.23 6.69
N ALA A 162 10.89 -8.33 5.86
CA ALA A 162 11.57 -7.13 5.44
C ALA A 162 10.58 -5.97 5.16
N PRO A 163 10.93 -4.71 5.52
CA PRO A 163 10.00 -3.58 5.43
C PRO A 163 9.42 -3.28 4.05
N HIS A 164 10.13 -3.62 2.98
CA HIS A 164 9.70 -3.32 1.61
C HIS A 164 8.69 -4.32 1.06
N ILE A 165 8.56 -5.50 1.67
CA ILE A 165 7.65 -6.57 1.24
C ILE A 165 6.18 -6.11 1.29
N PRO A 166 5.64 -5.63 2.42
CA PRO A 166 4.25 -5.18 2.48
C PRO A 166 4.00 -3.94 1.61
N VAL A 167 4.99 -3.07 1.44
CA VAL A 167 4.89 -1.90 0.56
C VAL A 167 4.80 -2.33 -0.91
N ALA A 168 5.65 -3.26 -1.36
CA ALA A 168 5.61 -3.80 -2.72
C ALA A 168 4.33 -4.60 -3.00
N TYR A 169 3.83 -5.35 -2.00
CA TYR A 169 2.53 -6.02 -2.09
C TYR A 169 1.42 -5.02 -2.43
N GLU A 170 1.36 -3.92 -1.68
CA GLU A 170 0.31 -2.92 -1.85
C GLU A 170 0.40 -2.14 -3.16
N PHE A 171 1.56 -2.10 -3.83
CA PHE A 171 1.64 -1.53 -5.18
C PHE A 171 0.76 -2.30 -6.19
N PHE A 172 0.84 -3.62 -6.17
CA PHE A 172 0.01 -4.47 -7.06
C PHE A 172 -1.45 -4.53 -6.57
N ALA A 173 -1.65 -4.62 -5.26
CA ALA A 173 -3.00 -4.62 -4.69
C ALA A 173 -3.76 -3.33 -4.99
N ALA A 174 -3.12 -2.17 -4.86
CA ALA A 174 -3.73 -0.89 -5.16
C ALA A 174 -4.03 -0.73 -6.66
N ALA A 175 -3.15 -1.22 -7.55
CA ALA A 175 -3.44 -1.25 -8.98
C ALA A 175 -4.69 -2.09 -9.30
N LEU A 176 -4.83 -3.27 -8.69
CA LEU A 176 -6.02 -4.09 -8.83
C LEU A 176 -7.27 -3.38 -8.29
N ARG A 177 -7.19 -2.77 -7.10
CA ARG A 177 -8.31 -2.03 -6.51
C ARG A 177 -8.74 -0.85 -7.39
N PHE A 178 -7.78 -0.11 -7.95
CA PHE A 178 -8.05 0.98 -8.87
C PHE A 178 -8.85 0.53 -10.10
N ARG A 179 -8.47 -0.61 -10.70
CA ARG A 179 -9.10 -1.09 -11.94
C ARG A 179 -10.41 -1.84 -11.70
N ALA A 180 -10.49 -2.65 -10.64
CA ALA A 180 -11.63 -3.52 -10.39
C ALA A 180 -12.61 -2.95 -9.36
N PHE A 181 -12.11 -2.38 -8.27
CA PHE A 181 -12.86 -2.13 -7.04
C PHE A 181 -13.11 -0.65 -6.75
N ASN A 182 -12.86 0.23 -7.71
CA ASN A 182 -13.12 1.65 -7.57
C ASN A 182 -14.63 1.94 -7.70
N VAL A 183 -15.37 1.58 -6.67
CA VAL A 183 -16.81 1.80 -6.55
C VAL A 183 -17.15 2.51 -5.24
N PRO A 184 -18.25 3.30 -5.18
CA PRO A 184 -18.58 4.11 -4.02
C PRO A 184 -18.80 3.32 -2.72
N ASP A 185 -19.19 2.06 -2.83
CA ASP A 185 -19.53 1.13 -1.74
C ASP A 185 -18.44 0.06 -1.52
N TYR A 186 -17.19 0.40 -1.87
CA TYR A 186 -16.05 -0.52 -1.80
C TYR A 186 -15.87 -1.12 -0.40
N GLN A 187 -15.89 -0.28 0.62
CA GLN A 187 -15.62 -0.69 2.00
C GLN A 187 -16.73 -1.60 2.54
N GLU A 188 -17.99 -1.33 2.20
CA GLU A 188 -19.12 -2.13 2.66
C GLU A 188 -19.20 -3.50 2.00
N ARG A 189 -18.73 -3.62 0.75
CA ARG A 189 -18.96 -4.83 -0.07
C ARG A 189 -17.75 -5.73 -0.21
N PHE A 190 -16.56 -5.17 -0.27
CA PHE A 190 -15.38 -5.92 -0.69
C PHE A 190 -14.29 -6.01 0.38
N VAL A 191 -14.34 -5.15 1.41
CA VAL A 191 -13.42 -5.26 2.53
C VAL A 191 -13.81 -6.45 3.41
N HIS A 192 -12.84 -7.30 3.72
CA HIS A 192 -13.05 -8.43 4.63
C HIS A 192 -12.52 -8.11 6.02
N PHE A 193 -13.43 -8.06 7.00
CA PHE A 193 -13.08 -7.91 8.41
C PHE A 193 -12.62 -9.23 9.05
N ASN A 194 -12.97 -10.36 8.44
CA ASN A 194 -12.38 -11.65 8.78
C ASN A 194 -11.20 -11.91 7.84
N ASP A 195 -10.03 -12.17 8.41
CA ASP A 195 -8.80 -12.40 7.68
C ASP A 195 -8.85 -13.74 6.92
N VAL A 196 -9.14 -13.71 5.62
CA VAL A 196 -9.23 -14.91 4.75
C VAL A 196 -8.02 -15.08 3.82
N GLY A 197 -7.04 -14.18 3.91
CA GLY A 197 -5.90 -14.07 3.01
C GLY A 197 -6.23 -13.40 1.67
N CYS A 198 -7.29 -12.61 1.58
CA CYS A 198 -7.63 -11.90 0.34
C CYS A 198 -6.89 -10.57 0.25
N VAL A 199 -6.66 -10.11 -0.98
CA VAL A 199 -6.14 -8.76 -1.27
C VAL A 199 -6.96 -7.64 -0.61
N ASN A 200 -8.26 -7.84 -0.34
CA ASN A 200 -9.13 -6.86 0.29
C ASN A 200 -9.38 -7.10 1.79
N ASP A 201 -8.61 -7.98 2.43
CA ASP A 201 -8.63 -8.11 3.89
C ASP A 201 -8.18 -6.81 4.57
N PHE A 202 -8.95 -6.39 5.60
CA PHE A 202 -8.68 -5.20 6.41
C PHE A 202 -7.52 -5.42 7.39
N PHE A 203 -7.43 -6.61 8.00
CA PHE A 203 -6.53 -6.95 9.11
C PHE A 203 -6.62 -5.98 10.28
N GLU A 204 -7.67 -6.14 11.10
CA GLU A 204 -7.80 -5.41 12.38
C GLU A 204 -6.58 -5.62 13.29
N ARG A 205 -5.99 -6.82 13.27
CA ARG A 205 -4.72 -7.11 13.95
C ARG A 205 -3.57 -7.13 12.96
N ILE A 206 -2.70 -6.16 13.07
CA ILE A 206 -1.69 -5.88 12.05
C ILE A 206 -0.65 -7.00 11.89
N GLU A 207 -0.38 -7.82 12.92
CA GLU A 207 0.53 -8.97 12.79
C GLU A 207 0.03 -10.00 11.77
N ARG A 208 -1.29 -10.03 11.55
CA ARG A 208 -1.93 -10.96 10.62
C ARG A 208 -1.76 -10.55 9.16
N ILE A 209 -1.21 -9.36 8.86
CA ILE A 209 -0.87 -8.95 7.49
C ILE A 209 0.00 -9.97 6.75
N GLN A 210 0.78 -10.76 7.49
CA GLN A 210 1.55 -11.87 6.94
C GLN A 210 0.67 -12.88 6.18
N LEU A 211 -0.57 -13.12 6.63
CA LEU A 211 -1.51 -14.04 5.97
C LEU A 211 -1.83 -13.54 4.55
N LYS A 212 -2.06 -12.24 4.37
CA LYS A 212 -2.28 -11.59 3.06
C LYS A 212 -1.13 -11.84 2.09
N ILE A 213 0.08 -11.60 2.59
CA ILE A 213 1.30 -11.67 1.80
C ILE A 213 1.63 -13.13 1.47
N GLN A 214 1.44 -14.04 2.43
CA GLN A 214 1.72 -15.46 2.26
C GLN A 214 0.69 -16.19 1.41
N SER A 215 -0.57 -15.74 1.40
CA SER A 215 -1.60 -16.30 0.54
C SER A 215 -1.49 -15.76 -0.88
N ALA A 216 -1.16 -14.47 -1.06
CA ALA A 216 -1.16 -13.78 -2.36
C ALA A 216 -2.46 -14.04 -3.15
N ASN A 217 -3.58 -14.11 -2.42
CA ASN A 217 -4.83 -14.63 -2.96
C ASN A 217 -5.87 -13.53 -3.17
N VAL A 218 -6.82 -13.83 -4.05
CA VAL A 218 -8.09 -13.12 -4.18
C VAL A 218 -9.18 -14.16 -3.89
N CYS A 219 -10.04 -13.90 -2.91
CA CYS A 219 -11.10 -14.85 -2.57
C CYS A 219 -12.12 -14.99 -3.71
N ASP A 220 -12.89 -16.08 -3.72
CA ASP A 220 -13.86 -16.37 -4.78
C ASP A 220 -14.83 -15.21 -5.05
N SER A 221 -15.35 -14.58 -3.99
CA SER A 221 -16.26 -13.43 -4.12
C SER A 221 -15.63 -12.21 -4.77
N CYS A 222 -14.37 -11.89 -4.42
CA CYS A 222 -13.62 -10.81 -5.06
C CYS A 222 -13.25 -11.18 -6.51
N TYR A 223 -12.91 -12.44 -6.76
CA TYR A 223 -12.55 -12.93 -8.09
C TYR A 223 -13.75 -12.88 -9.04
N GLU A 224 -14.92 -13.36 -8.61
CA GLU A 224 -16.16 -13.27 -9.37
C GLU A 224 -16.45 -11.82 -9.77
N TYR A 225 -16.36 -10.89 -8.81
CA TYR A 225 -16.55 -9.47 -9.11
C TYR A 225 -15.54 -8.93 -10.13
N ILE A 226 -14.24 -9.27 -9.99
CA ILE A 226 -13.18 -8.87 -10.94
C ILE A 226 -13.50 -9.37 -12.36
N THR A 227 -13.95 -10.62 -12.51
CA THR A 227 -14.27 -11.18 -13.83
C THR A 227 -15.43 -10.45 -14.52
N HIS A 228 -16.35 -9.88 -13.74
CA HIS A 228 -17.44 -9.05 -14.25
C HIS A 228 -17.02 -7.62 -14.66
N GLN A 229 -15.82 -7.15 -14.26
CA GLN A 229 -15.33 -5.81 -14.63
C GLN A 229 -14.76 -5.74 -16.06
N GLY A 230 -14.61 -6.87 -16.74
CA GLY A 230 -14.07 -6.90 -18.11
C GLY A 230 -12.61 -6.44 -18.20
N LEU A 231 -11.82 -6.67 -17.14
CA LEU A 231 -10.39 -6.35 -17.15
C LEU A 231 -9.63 -7.24 -18.11
N ASP A 232 -8.57 -6.69 -18.71
CA ASP A 232 -7.66 -7.43 -19.58
C ASP A 232 -6.99 -8.57 -18.79
N GLN A 233 -6.96 -9.76 -19.38
CA GLN A 233 -6.34 -10.93 -18.75
C GLN A 233 -4.85 -10.69 -18.51
N GLU A 234 -4.15 -10.00 -19.40
CA GLU A 234 -2.74 -9.67 -19.20
C GLU A 234 -2.53 -8.78 -17.97
N PHE A 235 -3.48 -7.87 -17.69
CA PHE A 235 -3.45 -7.05 -16.47
C PHE A 235 -3.58 -7.92 -15.22
N LEU A 236 -4.55 -8.83 -15.20
CA LEU A 236 -4.76 -9.74 -14.07
C LEU A 236 -3.56 -10.65 -13.86
N ASP A 237 -3.03 -11.22 -14.94
CA ASP A 237 -1.83 -12.07 -14.89
C ASP A 237 -0.63 -11.32 -14.31
N HIS A 238 -0.46 -10.04 -14.68
CA HIS A 238 0.60 -9.21 -14.11
C HIS A 238 0.39 -8.91 -12.62
N VAL A 239 -0.85 -8.62 -12.19
CA VAL A 239 -1.17 -8.49 -10.75
C VAL A 239 -0.77 -9.76 -10.00
N TYR A 240 -1.23 -10.94 -10.45
CA TYR A 240 -0.93 -12.20 -9.79
C TYR A 240 0.56 -12.54 -9.81
N LYS A 241 1.26 -12.25 -10.90
CA LYS A 241 2.72 -12.39 -10.99
C LYS A 241 3.42 -11.55 -9.92
N GLY A 242 2.97 -10.30 -9.73
CA GLY A 242 3.47 -9.40 -8.69
C GLY A 242 3.21 -9.92 -7.27
N LEU A 243 1.96 -10.25 -6.95
CA LEU A 243 1.59 -10.77 -5.63
C LEU A 243 2.34 -12.08 -5.28
N ASN A 244 2.45 -12.99 -6.25
CA ASN A 244 3.20 -14.24 -6.06
C ASN A 244 4.70 -14.00 -5.90
N ALA A 245 5.30 -13.08 -6.65
CA ALA A 245 6.70 -12.73 -6.47
C ALA A 245 6.98 -12.18 -5.05
N VAL A 246 6.07 -11.34 -4.51
CA VAL A 246 6.20 -10.83 -3.13
C VAL A 246 6.09 -11.98 -2.11
N ARG A 247 5.15 -12.91 -2.32
CA ARG A 247 5.00 -14.11 -1.50
C ARG A 247 6.28 -14.95 -1.49
N GLU A 248 6.84 -15.23 -2.67
CA GLU A 248 8.07 -15.99 -2.81
C GLU A 248 9.24 -15.32 -2.10
N MET A 249 9.36 -13.99 -2.24
CA MET A 249 10.34 -13.20 -1.51
C MET A 249 10.18 -13.39 0.01
N GLN A 250 8.98 -13.18 0.56
CA GLN A 250 8.70 -13.36 1.99
C GLN A 250 9.06 -14.77 2.49
N ILE A 251 8.76 -15.81 1.71
CA ILE A 251 9.11 -17.21 2.03
C ILE A 251 10.63 -17.41 2.00
N ASN A 252 11.32 -16.92 0.97
CA ASN A 252 12.76 -17.05 0.81
C ASN A 252 13.52 -16.36 1.94
N PHE A 253 13.09 -15.17 2.33
CA PHE A 253 13.58 -14.47 3.52
C PHE A 253 13.40 -15.27 4.80
N THR A 254 12.19 -15.80 5.01
CA THR A 254 11.87 -16.61 6.20
C THR A 254 12.78 -17.85 6.26
N ARG A 255 13.02 -18.51 5.13
CA ARG A 255 13.92 -19.66 5.01
C ARG A 255 15.37 -19.28 5.28
N ALA A 256 15.87 -18.20 4.67
CA ALA A 256 17.23 -17.70 4.88
C ALA A 256 17.50 -17.38 6.35
N ARG A 257 16.52 -16.72 7.01
CA ARG A 257 16.57 -16.42 8.46
C ARG A 257 16.63 -17.70 9.29
N ARG A 258 15.80 -18.71 9.00
CA ARG A 258 15.80 -20.00 9.72
C ARG A 258 17.09 -20.80 9.50
N ALA A 259 17.67 -20.72 8.32
CA ALA A 259 18.90 -21.42 7.98
C ALA A 259 20.16 -20.73 8.55
N ASN A 260 20.03 -19.57 9.23
CA ASN A 260 21.15 -18.70 9.62
C ASN A 260 22.14 -18.48 8.46
N LYS A 261 21.62 -18.38 7.23
CA LYS A 261 22.46 -18.23 6.04
C LYS A 261 23.12 -16.84 6.11
N PRO A 262 24.46 -16.74 6.02
CA PRO A 262 25.11 -15.44 5.95
C PRO A 262 24.61 -14.70 4.70
N LEU A 263 24.23 -13.44 4.88
CA LEU A 263 23.81 -12.57 3.78
C LEU A 263 25.04 -11.92 3.15
N THR A 264 25.07 -11.91 1.82
CA THR A 264 26.10 -11.19 1.08
C THR A 264 25.75 -9.70 1.08
N VAL A 265 26.58 -8.89 1.76
CA VAL A 265 26.40 -7.44 1.85
C VAL A 265 27.33 -6.74 0.87
N THR A 266 26.76 -5.86 0.06
CA THR A 266 27.53 -4.97 -0.83
C THR A 266 27.15 -3.51 -0.58
N ILE A 267 28.11 -2.61 -0.80
CA ILE A 267 27.87 -1.17 -0.67
C ILE A 267 27.88 -0.55 -2.06
N ARG A 268 26.75 0.03 -2.45
CA ARG A 268 26.60 0.73 -3.74
C ARG A 268 25.77 1.99 -3.55
N ASN A 269 26.21 3.10 -4.14
CA ASN A 269 25.45 4.36 -4.21
C ASN A 269 24.84 4.82 -2.87
N LYS A 270 25.60 4.72 -1.76
CA LYS A 270 25.16 5.06 -0.39
C LYS A 270 24.14 4.08 0.24
N PHE A 271 23.95 2.90 -0.33
CA PHE A 271 23.13 1.84 0.25
C PHE A 271 23.96 0.62 0.62
N LEU A 272 23.64 0.00 1.75
CA LEU A 272 23.91 -1.42 1.97
C LEU A 272 22.86 -2.22 1.19
N GLN A 273 23.30 -3.15 0.36
CA GLN A 273 22.46 -4.05 -0.42
C GLN A 273 22.73 -5.48 0.02
N PHE A 274 21.66 -6.23 0.28
CA PHE A 274 21.73 -7.62 0.72
C PHE A 274 21.28 -8.54 -0.43
N ALA A 275 22.20 -9.28 -1.04
CA ALA A 275 22.00 -9.91 -2.35
C ALA A 275 20.84 -10.93 -2.37
N GLU A 276 20.76 -11.78 -1.35
CA GLU A 276 19.78 -12.87 -1.27
C GLU A 276 18.36 -12.38 -1.00
N THR A 277 18.26 -11.15 -0.54
CA THR A 277 17.06 -10.56 0.04
C THR A 277 16.59 -9.32 -0.71
N GLN A 278 17.41 -8.76 -1.58
CA GLN A 278 17.17 -7.46 -2.24
C GLN A 278 16.92 -6.27 -1.30
N GLY A 279 17.01 -6.48 0.02
CA GLY A 279 16.87 -5.44 1.03
C GLY A 279 17.91 -4.35 0.84
N ARG A 280 17.51 -3.11 1.14
CA ARG A 280 18.38 -1.93 1.04
C ARG A 280 18.26 -1.05 2.27
N VAL A 281 19.40 -0.62 2.80
CA VAL A 281 19.49 0.35 3.89
C VAL A 281 20.28 1.55 3.41
N LYS A 282 19.65 2.73 3.47
CA LYS A 282 20.31 4.00 3.13
C LYS A 282 21.28 4.36 4.25
N LEU A 283 22.54 4.61 3.90
CA LEU A 283 23.55 5.05 4.85
C LEU A 283 23.57 6.57 4.90
N ALA A 284 23.50 7.12 6.11
CA ALA A 284 23.85 8.52 6.35
C ALA A 284 25.35 8.74 6.05
N PRO A 285 25.79 9.98 5.73
CA PRO A 285 27.19 10.26 5.42
C PRO A 285 28.18 9.77 6.48
N LYS A 286 27.81 9.86 7.77
CA LYS A 286 28.62 9.36 8.89
C LYS A 286 28.76 7.83 8.91
N GLN A 287 27.69 7.12 8.56
CA GLN A 287 27.70 5.64 8.50
C GLN A 287 28.49 5.15 7.28
N MET A 288 28.41 5.85 6.15
CA MET A 288 29.22 5.52 4.97
C MET A 288 30.71 5.51 5.28
N ALA A 289 31.20 6.42 6.14
CA ALA A 289 32.59 6.45 6.54
C ALA A 289 33.04 5.17 7.29
N LEU A 290 32.14 4.54 8.06
CA LEU A 290 32.45 3.32 8.80
C LEU A 290 32.67 2.11 7.90
N TYR A 291 32.03 2.09 6.72
CA TYR A 291 32.10 0.96 5.79
C TYR A 291 33.01 1.18 4.58
N LYS A 292 33.72 2.32 4.51
CA LYS A 292 34.59 2.69 3.38
C LYS A 292 36.07 2.34 3.63
N PHE A 293 36.34 1.28 4.38
CA PHE A 293 37.68 0.75 4.63
C PHE A 293 37.79 -0.70 4.16
#